data_AF-E2SDX3-F1
#
_entry.id   AF-E2SDX3-F1
#
_cell.length_a   1.000
_cell.length_b   1.000
_cell.length_c   1.000
_cell.angle_alpha   90.00
_cell.angle_beta   90.00
_cell.angle_gamma   90.00
#
_symmetry.space_group_name_H-M   'P 1'
#
loop_
_entity.id
_entity.type
_entity.pdbx_description
1 polymer ?
#
loop_
_entity_poly.entity_id
_entity_poly.type
_entity_poly.pdbx_seq_one_letter_code
_entity_poly.pdbx_strand_id
1 'polypeptide(L)'
;MALQAARAWGERPTVFLGHAEAAGPWSERDRELSKSLLLYERSLCDGCGNDAAQAQDPDREGWYLVQPVVCAGCRAKELEAKQSPPEPGVRFRVVPDPAYVKRS
;
A
#
# COMPACT_ATOMS: atom_id res chain seq x y z
N MET A 1 -6.02 3.40 4.13
CA MET A 1 -5.52 4.44 3.20
C MET A 1 -6.13 5.82 3.41
N ALA A 2 -7.46 5.99 3.45
CA ALA A 2 -8.07 7.34 3.53
C ALA A 2 -7.55 8.20 4.71
N LEU A 3 -7.40 7.63 5.91
CA LEU A 3 -6.86 8.35 7.07
C LEU A 3 -5.38 8.73 6.92
N GLN A 4 -4.59 7.90 6.24
CA GLN A 4 -3.18 8.20 5.94
C GLN A 4 -3.08 9.33 4.89
N ALA A 5 -3.97 9.33 3.90
CA ALA A 5 -4.08 10.41 2.92
C ALA A 5 -4.50 11.72 3.59
N ALA A 6 -5.55 11.71 4.43
CA ALA A 6 -5.96 12.87 5.21
C ALA A 6 -4.80 13.47 6.02
N ARG A 7 -4.02 12.62 6.73
CA ARG A 7 -2.80 13.06 7.43
C ARG A 7 -1.77 13.69 6.49
N ALA A 8 -1.49 13.06 5.36
CA ALA A 8 -0.50 13.57 4.39
C ALA A 8 -0.93 14.92 3.78
N TRP A 9 -2.23 15.17 3.68
CA TRP A 9 -2.81 16.40 3.16
C TRP A 9 -2.99 17.48 4.24
N GLY A 10 -2.69 17.17 5.51
CA GLY A 10 -2.92 18.08 6.63
C GLY A 10 -4.41 18.34 6.90
N GLU A 11 -5.29 17.44 6.45
CA GLU A 11 -6.74 17.61 6.52
C GLU A 11 -7.34 16.77 7.66
N ARG A 12 -8.43 17.28 8.25
CA ARG A 12 -9.20 16.57 9.27
C ARG A 12 -9.81 15.30 8.67
N PRO A 13 -9.73 14.13 9.34
CA PRO A 13 -10.29 12.87 8.86
C PRO A 13 -11.74 12.97 8.35
N THR A 14 -12.65 13.59 9.10
CA THR A 14 -14.05 13.67 8.69
C THR A 14 -14.28 14.62 7.53
N VAL A 15 -13.43 15.63 7.33
CA VAL A 15 -13.51 16.52 6.17
C VAL A 15 -13.03 15.78 4.92
N PHE A 16 -11.87 15.11 5.00
CA PHE A 16 -11.33 14.31 3.91
C PHE A 16 -12.31 13.19 3.47
N LEU A 17 -13.06 12.63 4.43
CA LEU A 17 -14.09 11.61 4.18
C LEU A 17 -15.45 12.19 3.73
N GLY A 18 -15.60 13.52 3.65
CA GLY A 18 -16.86 14.17 3.24
C GLY A 18 -17.98 14.10 4.28
N HIS A 19 -17.65 13.90 5.56
CA HIS A 19 -18.59 13.83 6.67
C HIS A 19 -18.73 15.14 7.46
N ALA A 20 -17.87 16.13 7.20
CA ALA A 20 -17.89 17.43 7.85
C ALA A 20 -17.44 18.54 6.89
N GLU A 21 -17.87 19.77 7.15
CA GLU A 21 -17.41 20.94 6.40
C GLU A 21 -15.94 21.27 6.68
N ALA A 22 -15.25 21.82 5.68
CA ALA A 22 -13.84 22.19 5.78
C ALA A 22 -13.59 23.28 6.83
N ALA A 23 -14.52 24.23 6.96
CA ALA A 23 -14.49 25.24 8.01
C ALA A 23 -15.04 24.65 9.31
N GLY A 24 -14.18 24.51 10.32
CA GLY A 24 -14.59 24.05 11.65
C GLY A 24 -13.44 23.51 12.50
N PRO A 25 -13.65 23.40 13.82
CA PRO A 25 -12.65 22.83 14.72
C PRO A 25 -12.55 21.31 14.56
N TRP A 26 -11.46 20.72 15.02
CA TRP A 26 -11.34 19.26 15.14
C TRP A 26 -12.46 18.70 16.02
N SER A 27 -13.21 17.74 15.49
CA SER A 27 -14.21 17.01 16.25
C SER A 27 -13.56 15.97 17.16
N GLU A 28 -14.31 15.44 18.13
CA GLU A 28 -13.84 14.28 18.90
C GLU A 28 -13.60 13.07 18.00
N ARG A 29 -14.49 12.86 17.01
CA ARG A 29 -14.35 11.80 16.02
C ARG A 29 -13.06 11.90 15.21
N ASP A 30 -12.66 13.11 14.79
CA ASP A 30 -11.38 13.33 14.10
C ASP A 30 -10.20 12.88 14.96
N ARG A 31 -10.21 13.24 16.25
CA ARG A 31 -9.16 12.87 17.20
C ARG A 31 -9.10 11.35 17.38
N GLU A 32 -10.24 10.70 17.56
CA GLU A 32 -10.29 9.25 17.74
C GLU A 32 -9.85 8.49 16.47
N LEU A 33 -10.22 8.96 15.28
CA LEU A 33 -9.74 8.39 14.02
C LEU A 33 -8.21 8.52 13.88
N SER A 34 -7.66 9.69 14.23
CA SER A 34 -6.20 9.90 14.21
C SER A 34 -5.48 9.03 15.24
N LYS A 35 -5.98 8.93 16.48
CA LYS A 35 -5.41 8.03 17.50
C LYS A 35 -5.47 6.57 17.06
N SER A 36 -6.61 6.13 16.52
CA SER A 36 -6.80 4.76 16.04
C SER A 36 -5.84 4.42 14.91
N LEU A 37 -5.60 5.36 13.97
CA LEU A 37 -4.60 5.18 12.93
C LEU A 37 -3.20 4.99 13.53
N LEU A 38 -2.81 5.81 14.51
CA LEU A 38 -1.50 5.69 15.16
C LEU A 38 -1.34 4.37 15.92
N LEU A 39 -2.40 3.91 16.60
CA LEU A 39 -2.39 2.62 17.29
C LEU A 39 -2.25 1.46 16.31
N TYR A 40 -3.00 1.50 15.20
CA TYR A 40 -2.89 0.50 14.14
C TYR A 40 -1.49 0.49 13.51
N GLU A 41 -0.94 1.65 13.13
CA GLU A 41 0.39 1.70 12.52
C GLU A 41 1.47 1.20 13.48
N ARG A 42 1.36 1.49 14.78
CA ARG A 42 2.27 0.97 15.82
C ARG A 42 2.08 -0.51 16.13
N SER A 43 0.94 -1.09 15.81
CA SER A 43 0.70 -2.52 16.03
C SER A 43 1.29 -3.39 14.92
N LEU A 44 1.84 -2.80 13.85
CA LEU A 44 2.46 -3.53 12.76
C LEU A 44 3.98 -3.60 12.92
N CYS A 45 4.58 -4.68 12.45
CA CYS A 45 6.02 -4.83 12.34
C CYS A 45 6.55 -3.96 11.19
N ASP A 46 7.50 -3.07 11.47
CA ASP A 46 8.10 -2.15 10.48
C ASP A 46 8.80 -2.86 9.31
N GLY A 47 9.20 -4.13 9.50
CA GLY A 47 9.88 -4.91 8.46
C GLY A 47 8.93 -5.65 7.52
N CYS A 48 7.99 -6.42 8.07
CA CYS A 48 7.14 -7.32 7.28
C CYS A 48 5.66 -6.91 7.22
N GLY A 49 5.24 -5.89 7.97
CA GLY A 49 3.87 -5.38 7.98
C GLY A 49 2.83 -6.30 8.63
N ASN A 50 3.22 -7.46 9.18
CA ASN A 50 2.35 -8.29 10.00
C ASN A 50 2.12 -7.64 11.38
N ASP A 51 1.14 -8.15 12.13
CA ASP A 51 0.96 -7.79 13.54
C ASP A 51 2.28 -8.00 14.32
N ALA A 52 2.75 -6.95 15.00
CA ALA A 52 4.04 -6.93 15.67
C ALA A 52 4.10 -7.90 16.85
N ALA A 53 3.02 -8.01 17.63
CA ALA A 53 2.97 -8.89 18.78
C ALA A 53 3.10 -10.36 18.35
N GLN A 54 2.49 -10.72 17.22
CA GLN A 54 2.65 -12.05 16.63
C GLN A 54 4.02 -12.25 15.98
N ALA A 55 4.50 -11.27 15.20
CA ALA A 55 5.75 -11.41 14.45
C ALA A 55 7.00 -11.45 15.34
N GLN A 56 6.92 -10.91 16.57
CA GLN A 56 8.01 -10.89 17.56
C GLN A 56 7.86 -11.97 18.64
N ASP A 57 6.83 -12.81 18.54
CA ASP A 57 6.60 -13.94 19.45
C ASP A 57 7.62 -15.06 19.15
N PRO A 58 8.53 -15.39 20.08
CA PRO A 58 9.55 -16.43 19.86
C PRO A 58 8.93 -17.82 19.63
N ASP A 59 7.73 -18.09 20.16
CA ASP A 59 7.07 -19.39 19.99
C ASP A 59 6.53 -19.60 18.56
N ARG A 60 6.51 -18.54 17.75
CA ARG A 60 6.10 -18.55 16.34
C ARG A 60 7.27 -18.62 15.37
N GLU A 61 8.49 -18.81 15.89
CA GLU A 61 9.65 -19.05 15.02
C GLU A 61 9.39 -20.26 14.12
N GLY A 62 9.62 -20.09 12.81
CA GLY A 62 9.36 -21.12 11.79
C GLY A 62 7.92 -21.22 11.27
N TRP A 63 6.96 -20.44 11.79
CA TRP A 63 5.57 -20.45 11.30
C TRP A 63 5.36 -19.58 10.06
N TYR A 64 6.27 -18.64 9.80
CA TYR A 64 6.20 -17.71 8.68
C TYR A 64 6.88 -18.30 7.45
N LEU A 65 6.20 -18.25 6.30
CA LEU A 65 6.73 -18.67 5.00
C LEU A 65 7.01 -17.44 4.14
N VAL A 66 8.18 -17.41 3.50
CA VAL A 66 8.51 -16.38 2.51
C VAL A 66 8.14 -16.90 1.12
N GLN A 67 7.23 -16.19 0.44
CA GLN A 67 6.86 -16.49 -0.93
C GLN A 67 7.37 -15.38 -1.87
N PRO A 68 8.13 -15.73 -2.93
CA PRO A 68 8.53 -14.73 -3.91
C PRO A 68 7.30 -14.23 -4.69
N VAL A 69 7.13 -12.90 -4.75
CA VAL A 69 6.09 -12.26 -5.57
C VAL A 69 6.68 -11.86 -6.91
N VAL A 70 6.06 -12.31 -7.99
CA VAL A 70 6.44 -11.93 -9.37
C VAL A 70 5.56 -10.78 -9.84
N CYS A 71 6.16 -9.62 -10.08
CA CYS A 71 5.47 -8.53 -10.78
C CYS A 71 5.31 -8.90 -12.27
N ALA A 72 4.09 -9.22 -12.69
CA ALA A 72 3.79 -9.62 -14.08
C ALA A 72 4.23 -8.55 -15.10
N GLY A 73 4.07 -7.27 -14.77
CA GLY A 73 4.51 -6.17 -15.62
C GLY A 73 6.03 -6.06 -15.75
N CYS A 74 6.78 -6.17 -14.64
CA CYS A 74 8.24 -6.19 -14.68
C CYS A 74 8.75 -7.42 -15.43
N ARG A 75 8.15 -8.59 -15.18
CA ARG A 75 8.49 -9.82 -15.90
C ARG A 75 8.28 -9.66 -17.41
N ALA A 76 7.15 -9.10 -17.84
CA ALA A 76 6.88 -8.84 -19.26
C ALA A 76 7.94 -7.92 -19.87
N LYS A 77 8.28 -6.83 -19.17
CA LYS A 77 9.34 -5.89 -19.61
C LYS A 77 10.71 -6.58 -19.72
N GLU A 78 11.08 -7.40 -18.75
CA GLU A 78 12.35 -8.14 -18.75
C GLU A 78 12.40 -9.17 -19.88
N LEU A 79 11.29 -9.84 -20.17
CA LEU A 79 11.19 -10.77 -21.28
C LEU A 79 11.31 -10.03 -22.62
N GLU A 80 10.61 -8.90 -22.79
CA GLU A 80 10.70 -8.08 -23.99
C GLU A 80 12.11 -7.55 -24.21
N ALA A 81 12.75 -7.01 -23.17
CA ALA A 81 14.12 -6.50 -23.27
C ALA A 81 15.16 -7.58 -23.61
N LYS A 82 14.89 -8.85 -23.27
CA LYS A 82 15.73 -9.99 -23.66
C LYS A 82 15.49 -10.43 -25.11
N GLN A 83 14.25 -10.32 -25.60
CA GLN A 83 13.87 -10.75 -26.95
C GLN A 83 14.16 -9.69 -28.01
N SER A 84 13.88 -8.43 -27.68
CA SER A 84 13.99 -7.27 -28.56
C SER A 84 14.59 -6.09 -27.78
N PRO A 85 15.93 -5.99 -27.67
CA PRO A 85 16.57 -4.88 -26.98
C PRO A 85 16.16 -3.53 -27.60
N PRO A 86 15.83 -2.50 -26.79
CA PRO A 86 15.40 -1.22 -27.32
C PRO A 86 16.58 -0.49 -27.96
N GLU A 87 16.30 0.28 -29.02
CA GLU A 87 17.29 1.18 -29.62
C GLU A 87 17.78 2.24 -28.60
N PRO A 88 18.99 2.79 -28.77
CA PRO A 88 19.49 3.87 -27.90
C PRO A 88 18.49 5.03 -27.80
N GLY A 89 18.10 5.36 -26.56
CA GLY A 89 17.12 6.42 -26.28
C GLY A 89 15.67 5.94 -26.15
N VAL A 90 15.35 4.69 -26.54
CA VAL A 90 14.01 4.11 -26.40
C VAL A 90 13.86 3.39 -25.05
N ARG A 91 12.69 3.53 -24.41
CA ARG A 91 12.36 2.85 -23.14
C ARG A 91 11.02 2.13 -23.24
N PHE A 92 10.95 0.91 -22.71
CA PHE A 92 9.69 0.20 -22.57
C PHE A 92 8.82 0.80 -21.48
N ARG A 93 7.57 1.13 -21.84
CA ARG A 93 6.49 1.44 -20.92
C ARG A 93 5.60 0.22 -20.78
N VAL A 94 5.39 -0.23 -19.55
CA VAL A 94 4.44 -1.31 -19.26
C VAL A 94 3.05 -0.70 -19.17
N VAL A 95 2.10 -1.25 -19.93
CA VAL A 95 0.68 -0.88 -19.89
C VAL A 95 -0.17 -2.14 -19.70
N PRO A 96 -1.29 -2.08 -18.97
CA PRO A 96 -2.24 -3.19 -18.93
C PRO A 96 -2.79 -3.47 -20.33
N ASP A 97 -2.97 -4.75 -20.66
CA ASP A 97 -3.64 -5.13 -21.90
C ASP A 97 -5.13 -4.74 -21.80
N PRO A 98 -5.65 -3.88 -22.69
CA PRO A 98 -7.05 -3.45 -22.66
C PRO A 98 -8.04 -4.59 -22.93
N ALA A 99 -7.59 -5.69 -23.53
CA ALA A 99 -8.40 -6.89 -23.76
C ALA A 99 -8.32 -7.90 -22.60
N TYR A 100 -7.54 -7.61 -21.54
CA TYR A 100 -7.40 -8.53 -20.43
C TYR A 100 -8.73 -8.73 -19.69
N VAL A 101 -9.21 -9.97 -19.72
CA VAL A 101 -10.31 -10.44 -18.88
C VAL A 101 -9.75 -11.52 -17.96
N LYS A 102 -9.90 -11.34 -16.64
CA LYS A 102 -9.50 -12.36 -15.66
C LYS A 102 -10.33 -13.61 -15.90
N ARG A 103 -9.70 -14.68 -16.39
CA ARG A 103 -10.33 -16.00 -16.45
C ARG A 103 -10.31 -16.56 -15.02
N SER A 104 -11.52 -16.73 -14.46
CA SER A 104 -11.78 -17.35 -13.16
C SER A 104 -11.46 -18.84 -13.19
#